data_AF-A0A0C9VPJ0-F1
#
_entry.id   AF-A0A0C9VPJ0-F1
#
_cell.length_a   1.000
_cell.length_b   1.000
_cell.length_c   1.000
_cell.angle_alpha   90.00
_cell.angle_beta   90.00
_cell.angle_gamma   90.00
#
_symmetry.space_group_name_H-M   'P 1'
#
loop_
_entity.id
_entity.type
_entity.pdbx_description
1 polymer ?
#
loop_
_entity_poly.entity_id
_entity_poly.type
_entity_poly.pdbx_seq_one_letter_code
_entity_poly.pdbx_strand_id
1 'polypeptide(L)' 'LDRWAKDTNGEPFSEETKEELREYIDMTEEGDLTFKGFLQIYALQTENEEEETYRDLSKHGFNDELELV' A
#
# COMPACT_ATOMS: atom_id res chain seq x y z
N LEU A 1 2.84 -3.66 -7.82
CA LEU A 1 2.90 -2.49 -6.90
C LEU A 1 2.23 -1.26 -7.46
N ASP A 2 2.55 -0.89 -8.71
CA ASP A 2 2.08 0.34 -9.36
C ASP A 2 0.57 0.55 -9.33
N ARG A 3 -0.20 -0.54 -9.51
CA ARG A 3 -1.66 -0.45 -9.45
C ARG A 3 -2.15 -0.01 -8.08
N TRP A 4 -1.66 -0.64 -7.01
CA TRP A 4 -2.01 -0.27 -5.64
C TRP A 4 -1.63 1.18 -5.36
N ALA A 5 -0.39 1.58 -5.68
CA ALA A 5 0.09 2.95 -5.47
C ALA A 5 -0.74 3.98 -6.24
N LYS A 6 -1.16 3.68 -7.47
CA LYS A 6 -2.05 4.56 -8.23
C LYS A 6 -3.45 4.64 -7.62
N ASP A 7 -3.98 3.54 -7.11
CA ASP A 7 -5.31 3.50 -6.50
C ASP A 7 -5.35 4.28 -5.16
N THR A 8 -4.24 4.31 -4.41
CA THR A 8 -4.13 5.01 -3.11
C THR A 8 -3.58 6.43 -3.22
N ASN A 9 -2.47 6.61 -3.93
CA ASN A 9 -1.72 7.87 -4.04
C ASN A 9 -2.03 8.66 -5.31
N GLY A 10 -2.70 8.06 -6.30
CA GLY A 10 -3.01 8.66 -7.60
C GLY A 10 -1.93 8.49 -8.66
N GLU A 11 -0.71 8.13 -8.28
CA GLU A 11 0.41 7.87 -9.18
C GLU A 11 1.30 6.71 -8.69
N PRO A 12 2.02 6.02 -9.58
CA PRO A 12 3.03 5.05 -9.18
C PRO A 12 4.18 5.70 -8.41
N PHE A 13 4.81 4.95 -7.52
CA PHE A 13 6.08 5.37 -6.91
C PHE A 13 7.20 5.56 -7.95
N SER A 14 8.24 6.30 -7.57
CA SER A 14 9.49 6.33 -8.34
C SER A 14 10.17 4.95 -8.34
N GLU A 15 11.00 4.66 -9.33
CA GLU A 15 11.75 3.39 -9.37
C GLU A 15 12.67 3.23 -8.15
N GLU A 16 13.27 4.32 -7.67
CA GLU A 16 14.07 4.34 -6.43
C GLU A 16 13.27 3.85 -5.23
N THR A 17 12.08 4.42 -4.99
CA THR A 17 11.20 3.99 -3.90
C THR A 17 10.72 2.55 -4.07
N LYS A 18 10.50 2.08 -5.31
CA LYS A 18 10.14 0.67 -5.55
C LYS A 18 11.28 -0.29 -5.21
N GLU A 19 12.52 0.09 -5.51
CA GLU A 19 13.70 -0.71 -5.14
C GLU A 19 13.85 -0.80 -3.62
N GLU A 20 13.66 0.30 -2.90
CA GLU A 20 13.65 0.30 -1.43
C GLU A 20 12.54 -0.60 -0.87
N LEU A 21 11.32 -0.51 -1.40
CA LEU A 21 10.19 -1.32 -0.93
C LEU A 21 10.39 -2.82 -1.17
N ARG A 22 11.12 -3.23 -2.22
CA ARG A 22 11.43 -4.65 -2.49
C ARG A 22 12.27 -5.31 -1.40
N GLU A 23 12.99 -4.53 -0.57
CA GLU A 23 13.75 -5.07 0.54
C GLU A 23 12.87 -5.54 1.72
N TYR A 24 11.65 -4.97 1.83
CA TYR A 24 10.77 -5.16 2.99
C TYR A 24 9.44 -5.84 2.64
N ILE A 25 8.98 -5.67 1.40
CA ILE A 25 7.66 -6.10 0.94
C ILE A 25 7.79 -7.32 0.03
N ASP A 26 6.94 -8.32 0.26
CA ASP A 26 6.89 -9.54 -0.54
C ASP A 26 6.22 -9.27 -1.90
N MET A 27 6.96 -9.54 -2.98
CA MET A 27 6.55 -9.24 -4.35
C MET A 27 6.86 -10.40 -5.29
N THR A 28 6.15 -10.49 -6.41
CA THR A 28 6.51 -11.42 -7.49
C THR A 28 7.76 -10.94 -8.22
N GLU A 29 8.36 -11.81 -9.05
CA GLU A 29 9.52 -11.45 -9.88
C GLU A 29 9.22 -10.30 -10.85
N GLU A 30 7.96 -10.14 -11.25
CA GLU A 30 7.46 -9.05 -12.10
C GLU A 30 7.19 -7.74 -11.34
N GLY A 31 7.33 -7.73 -10.00
CA GLY A 31 7.07 -6.55 -9.17
C GLY A 31 5.59 -6.35 -8.79
N ASP A 32 4.78 -7.39 -8.90
CA ASP A 32 3.41 -7.37 -8.39
C ASP A 32 3.38 -7.66 -6.89
N LEU A 33 2.43 -7.01 -6.19
CA LEU A 33 2.25 -7.29 -4.77
C LEU A 33 1.62 -8.66 -4.59
N THR A 34 2.25 -9.50 -3.77
CA THR A 34 1.57 -10.69 -3.27
C THR A 34 0.55 -10.28 -2.20
N PHE A 35 -0.35 -11.19 -1.82
CA PHE A 35 -1.25 -10.91 -0.69
C PHE A 35 -0.47 -10.64 0.62
N LYS A 36 0.66 -11.31 0.82
CA LYS A 36 1.55 -11.07 1.96
C LYS A 36 2.14 -9.67 1.89
N GLY A 37 2.68 -9.27 0.73
CA GLY A 37 3.23 -7.94 0.52
C GLY A 37 2.21 -6.82 0.73
N PHE A 38 0.98 -7.04 0.25
CA PHE A 38 -0.13 -6.12 0.49
C PHE A 38 -0.37 -5.88 1.99
N LEU A 39 -0.40 -6.94 2.82
CA LEU A 39 -0.54 -6.79 4.28
C LEU A 39 0.68 -6.12 4.91
N GLN A 40 1.90 -6.40 4.43
CA GLN A 40 3.12 -5.78 4.92
C GLN A 40 3.15 -4.27 4.67
N ILE A 41 2.62 -3.80 3.54
CA ILE A 41 2.52 -2.35 3.26
C ILE A 41 1.67 -1.65 4.32
N TYR A 42 0.46 -2.17 4.61
CA TYR A 42 -0.39 -1.56 5.62
C TYR A 42 0.18 -1.67 7.04
N ALA A 43 0.89 -2.76 7.35
CA ALA A 43 1.61 -2.86 8.61
C ALA A 43 2.69 -1.77 8.72
N LEU A 44 3.51 -1.61 7.69
CA LEU A 44 4.57 -0.60 7.64
C LEU A 44 4.01 0.82 7.69
N GLN A 45 2.95 1.13 6.94
CA GLN A 45 2.28 2.43 6.99
C GLN A 45 1.76 2.70 8.40
N THR A 46 1.04 1.74 9.01
CA THR A 46 0.47 1.89 10.35
C THR A 46 1.54 2.09 11.43
N GLU A 47 2.66 1.38 11.32
CA GLU A 47 3.79 1.53 12.25
C GLU A 47 4.47 2.91 12.14
N ASN A 48 4.48 3.52 10.96
CA ASN A 48 5.09 4.83 10.73
C ASN A 48 4.11 5.99 10.98
N GLU A 49 2.95 5.96 10.33
CA GLU A 49 1.90 6.97 10.37
C GLU A 49 0.53 6.34 10.05
N GLU A 50 -0.25 6.01 11.08
CA GLU A 50 -1.55 5.34 10.93
C GLU A 50 -2.54 6.08 10.02
N GLU A 51 -2.45 7.40 9.94
CA GLU A 51 -3.31 8.23 9.09
C GLU A 51 -3.14 7.93 7.60
N GLU A 52 -1.98 7.44 7.16
CA GLU A 52 -1.76 6.98 5.77
C GLU A 52 -2.59 5.72 5.47
N THR A 53 -2.63 4.77 6.41
CA THR A 53 -3.47 3.57 6.29
C THR A 53 -4.95 3.94 6.17
N TYR A 54 -5.44 4.86 7.02
CA TYR A 54 -6.84 5.31 6.94
C TYR A 54 -7.15 6.05 5.64
N ARG A 55 -6.21 6.86 5.12
CA ARG A 55 -6.35 7.51 3.81
C ARG A 55 -6.53 6.48 2.71
N ASP A 56 -5.72 5.43 2.69
CA ASP A 56 -5.82 4.37 1.69
C ASP A 56 -7.12 3.56 1.81
N LEU A 57 -7.53 3.24 3.03
CA LEU A 57 -8.80 2.56 3.30
C LEU A 57 -10.00 3.41 2.83
N SER A 58 -9.95 4.73 2.98
CA SER A 58 -10.97 5.63 2.45
C SER A 58 -11.06 5.58 0.92
N LYS A 59 -9.93 5.41 0.21
CA LYS A 59 -9.91 5.21 -1.26
C LYS A 59 -10.54 3.89 -1.67
N HIS A 60 -10.53 2.91 -0.79
CA HIS A 60 -11.20 1.62 -0.96
C HIS A 60 -12.67 1.62 -0.51
N GLY A 61 -13.20 2.76 -0.05
CA GLY A 61 -14.60 2.93 0.34
C GLY A 61 -14.89 2.58 1.79
N PHE A 62 -13.89 2.50 2.66
CA PHE A 62 -14.12 2.31 4.09
C PHE A 62 -14.32 3.65 4.80
N ASN A 63 -15.22 3.68 5.79
CA ASN A 63 -15.39 4.81 6.71
C ASN A 63 -14.42 4.70 7.92
N ASP A 64 -14.48 5.68 8.82
CA ASP A 64 -13.63 5.74 10.02
C ASP A 64 -13.90 4.60 11.02
N GLU A 65 -15.06 3.94 10.91
CA GLU A 65 -15.44 2.76 11.70
C GLU A 65 -15.04 1.44 11.01
N LEU A 66 -14.29 1.51 9.90
CA LEU A 66 -13.85 0.39 9.07
C LEU A 66 -15.00 -0.40 8.43
N GLU A 67 -16.12 0.27 8.17
CA GLU A 67 -17.26 -0.27 7.41
C GLU A 67 -17.16 0.16 5.95
N LEU A 68 -17.48 -0.76 5.03
CA LEU A 68 -17.53 -0.47 3.59
C LEU A 68 -18.82 0.31 3.26
N VAL A 69 -18.68 1.48 2.63
CA VAL A 69 -19.76 2.44 2.33
C VAL A 69 -19.86 2.82 0.86
#